data_AF-A0A1H6TTR3-F1
#
_entry.id   AF-A0A1H6TTR3-F1
#
_cell.length_a   1.000
_cell.length_b   1.000
_cell.length_c   1.000
_cell.angle_alpha   90.00
_cell.angle_beta   90.00
_cell.angle_gamma   90.00
#
_symmetry.space_group_name_H-M   'P 1'
#
loop_
_entity.id
_entity.type
_entity.pdbx_description
1 polymer ?
#
loop_
_entity_poly.entity_id
_entity_poly.type
_entity_poly.pdbx_seq_one_letter_code
_entity_poly.pdbx_strand_id
1 'polypeptide(L)'
;MKKTLITAITTALVVGAASTTFAAANPFSDVPTDHWSYDAVSKLAKDGVIEGYGDGSFRGDQKITRYEMAQMVAKAMTKSDVSAADKAMIDKLSAEYADELNNLGVRVTNLEKNLIMLNSMV
;
A
#
# COMPACT_ATOMS: atom_id res chain seq x y z
N MET A 1 -52.36 35.04 36.68
CA MET A 1 -52.59 35.21 35.22
C MET A 1 -51.20 35.12 34.57
N LYS A 2 -50.78 34.21 33.69
CA LYS A 2 -51.34 33.20 32.75
C LYS A 2 -50.24 32.10 32.63
N LYS A 3 -50.52 30.78 32.75
CA LYS A 3 -50.63 29.79 31.64
C LYS A 3 -49.44 29.87 30.65
N THR A 4 -48.61 28.86 30.35
CA THR A 4 -48.81 27.46 29.91
C THR A 4 -47.42 26.87 29.56
N LEU A 5 -47.06 25.66 30.01
CA LEU A 5 -46.98 24.39 29.24
C LEU A 5 -45.94 24.31 28.11
N ILE A 6 -44.96 23.43 28.33
CA ILE A 6 -44.37 22.41 27.43
C ILE A 6 -43.93 22.91 26.05
N THR A 7 -42.62 23.01 25.86
CA THR A 7 -42.03 22.95 24.52
C THR A 7 -40.87 21.96 24.53
N ALA A 8 -41.21 20.75 24.10
CA ALA A 8 -40.43 19.86 23.25
C ALA A 8 -38.98 19.54 23.69
N ILE A 9 -38.89 18.42 24.41
CA ILE A 9 -37.77 17.48 24.33
C ILE A 9 -37.73 16.93 22.89
N THR A 10 -37.17 17.68 21.95
CA THR A 10 -36.83 17.22 20.59
C THR A 10 -35.68 18.03 20.00
N THR A 11 -34.52 18.08 20.64
CA THR A 11 -33.28 18.19 19.86
C THR A 11 -32.79 16.77 19.66
N ALA A 12 -33.42 16.15 18.68
CA ALA A 12 -33.03 14.86 18.14
C ALA A 12 -31.53 14.89 17.82
N LEU A 13 -30.85 13.92 18.42
CA LEU A 13 -29.61 13.32 17.99
C LEU A 13 -29.47 13.34 16.45
N VAL A 14 -28.84 14.38 15.91
CA VAL A 14 -28.34 14.42 14.54
C VAL A 14 -26.95 15.01 14.58
N VAL A 15 -25.98 14.20 15.02
CA VAL A 15 -24.65 14.27 14.45
C VAL A 15 -24.38 12.86 13.95
N GLY A 16 -24.87 12.61 12.73
CA GLY A 16 -24.40 11.47 11.97
C GLY A 16 -22.88 11.58 11.89
N ALA A 17 -22.19 10.55 12.33
CA ALA A 17 -20.78 10.38 12.05
C ALA A 17 -20.63 10.27 10.53
N ALA A 18 -20.49 11.43 9.87
CA ALA A 18 -19.78 11.50 8.62
C ALA A 18 -18.34 11.13 8.97
N SER A 19 -18.04 9.82 8.97
CA SER A 19 -16.71 9.34 8.73
C SER A 19 -16.35 9.79 7.32
N THR A 20 -15.91 11.04 7.19
CA THR A 20 -15.15 11.50 6.05
C THR A 20 -13.89 10.67 6.07
N THR A 21 -13.93 9.50 5.43
CA THR A 21 -12.73 8.78 5.08
C THR A 21 -11.98 9.71 4.14
N PHE A 22 -11.02 10.45 4.68
CA PHE A 22 -10.09 11.18 3.84
C PHE A 22 -9.39 10.10 3.01
N ALA A 23 -9.54 10.16 1.68
CA ALA A 23 -8.68 9.37 0.82
C ALA A 23 -7.24 9.66 1.26
N ALA A 24 -6.56 8.63 1.77
CA ALA A 24 -5.21 8.80 2.30
C ALA A 24 -4.37 9.47 1.22
N ALA A 25 -3.95 10.70 1.49
CA ALA A 25 -3.09 11.45 0.59
C ALA A 25 -1.81 10.64 0.36
N ASN A 26 -1.17 10.86 -0.79
CA ASN A 26 0.14 10.29 -1.06
C ASN A 26 1.07 10.51 0.14
N PRO A 27 1.67 9.46 0.73
CA PRO A 27 2.51 9.62 1.90
C PRO A 27 3.87 10.26 1.58
N PHE A 28 4.21 10.45 0.30
CA PHE A 28 5.56 10.87 -0.11
C PHE A 28 5.71 12.38 -0.32
N SER A 29 6.70 12.99 0.33
CA SER A 29 6.94 14.45 0.30
C SER A 29 7.50 14.96 -1.03
N ASP A 30 8.16 14.08 -1.79
CA ASP A 30 8.83 14.39 -3.06
C ASP A 30 7.97 14.05 -4.29
N VAL A 31 6.69 13.75 -4.10
CA VAL A 31 5.74 13.49 -5.18
C VAL A 31 4.54 14.44 -5.03
N PRO A 32 4.66 15.68 -5.53
CA PRO A 32 3.62 16.69 -5.39
C PRO A 32 2.37 16.36 -6.24
N THR A 33 1.23 16.94 -5.88
CA THR A 33 -0.09 16.64 -6.48
C THR A 33 -0.20 16.96 -7.97
N ASP A 34 0.65 17.85 -8.48
CA ASP A 34 0.74 18.24 -9.88
C ASP A 34 1.77 17.41 -10.66
N HIS A 35 2.45 16.45 -10.02
CA HIS A 35 3.40 15.57 -10.67
C HIS A 35 2.69 14.50 -11.50
N TRP A 36 3.20 14.20 -12.70
CA TRP A 36 2.61 13.22 -13.62
C TRP A 36 2.44 11.82 -13.01
N SER A 37 3.29 11.46 -12.04
CA SER A 37 3.28 10.16 -11.38
C SER A 37 2.40 10.11 -10.14
N TYR A 38 1.81 11.24 -9.71
CA TYR A 38 1.12 11.36 -8.43
C TYR A 38 0.07 10.28 -8.24
N ASP A 39 -0.83 10.10 -9.21
CA ASP A 39 -1.93 9.13 -9.11
C ASP A 39 -1.42 7.69 -9.05
N ALA A 40 -0.43 7.36 -9.90
CA ALA A 40 0.15 6.03 -9.95
C ALA A 40 0.87 5.67 -8.64
N VAL A 41 1.71 6.57 -8.14
CA VAL A 41 2.45 6.39 -6.89
C VAL A 41 1.49 6.31 -5.71
N SER A 42 0.50 7.21 -5.62
CA SER A 42 -0.50 7.21 -4.56
C SER A 42 -1.26 5.89 -4.51
N LYS A 43 -1.66 5.37 -5.68
CA LYS A 43 -2.35 4.08 -5.78
C LYS A 43 -1.47 2.93 -5.32
N LEU A 44 -0.24 2.85 -5.83
CA LEU A 44 0.69 1.77 -5.46
C LEU A 44 1.06 1.81 -3.97
N ALA A 45 1.16 3.00 -3.37
CA ALA A 45 1.42 3.17 -1.95
C ALA A 45 0.23 2.71 -1.11
N LYS A 46 -0.98 3.12 -1.49
CA LYS A 46 -2.23 2.66 -0.88
C LYS A 46 -2.39 1.14 -0.98
N ASP A 47 -1.98 0.57 -2.10
CA ASP A 47 -2.01 -0.87 -2.34
C ASP A 47 -0.83 -1.59 -1.63
N GLY A 48 0.08 -0.88 -0.96
CA GLY A 48 1.22 -1.48 -0.25
C GLY A 48 2.25 -2.13 -1.17
N VAL A 49 2.24 -1.78 -2.46
CA VAL A 49 3.23 -2.23 -3.45
C VAL A 49 4.54 -1.45 -3.29
N ILE A 50 4.43 -0.18 -2.92
CA ILE A 50 5.57 0.70 -2.62
C ILE A 50 5.43 1.28 -1.21
N GLU A 51 6.55 1.38 -0.50
CA GLU A 51 6.61 1.87 0.89
C GLU A 51 7.43 3.15 1.02
N GLY A 52 8.21 3.50 0.00
CA GLY A 52 9.16 4.61 0.03
C GLY A 52 10.28 4.38 1.05
N TYR A 53 10.81 5.47 1.59
CA TYR A 53 11.96 5.47 2.48
C TYR A 53 11.57 6.04 3.85
N GLY A 54 12.38 5.75 4.88
CA GLY A 54 12.09 6.15 6.27
C GLY A 54 12.06 7.67 6.53
N ASP A 55 12.48 8.47 5.54
CA ASP A 55 12.39 9.93 5.55
C ASP A 55 11.08 10.46 4.93
N GLY A 56 10.19 9.59 4.48
CA GLY A 56 8.94 9.97 3.83
C GLY A 56 9.08 10.30 2.35
N SER A 57 10.17 9.90 1.68
CA SER A 57 10.36 10.08 0.23
C SER A 57 10.04 8.82 -0.57
N PHE A 58 9.66 8.98 -1.84
CA PHE A 58 9.55 7.90 -2.84
C PHE A 58 10.84 7.72 -3.63
N ARG A 59 11.58 8.82 -3.88
CA ARG A 59 12.81 8.89 -4.70
C ARG A 59 12.61 8.36 -6.12
N GLY A 60 11.57 8.85 -6.79
CA GLY A 60 11.17 8.38 -8.13
C GLY A 60 12.23 8.54 -9.23
N ASP A 61 13.17 9.48 -9.08
CA ASP A 61 14.27 9.68 -10.02
C ASP A 61 15.48 8.74 -9.78
N GLN A 62 15.48 8.00 -8.66
CA GLN A 62 16.56 7.07 -8.38
C GLN A 62 16.38 5.78 -9.18
N LYS A 63 17.49 5.28 -9.72
CA LYS A 63 17.52 3.98 -10.38
C LYS A 63 17.26 2.90 -9.35
N ILE A 64 16.32 2.02 -9.65
CA ILE A 64 16.09 0.78 -8.88
C ILE A 64 16.88 -0.37 -9.50
N THR A 65 17.24 -1.32 -8.64
CA THR A 65 17.80 -2.62 -9.03
C THR A 65 16.73 -3.56 -9.58
N ARG A 66 17.15 -4.58 -10.33
CA ARG A 66 16.26 -5.66 -10.79
C ARG A 66 15.55 -6.35 -9.61
N TYR A 67 16.22 -6.48 -8.46
CA TYR A 67 15.64 -7.09 -7.26
C TYR A 67 14.55 -6.24 -6.60
N GLU A 68 14.70 -4.91 -6.59
CA GLU A 68 13.66 -4.01 -6.09
C GLU A 68 12.45 -4.02 -7.01
N MET A 69 12.67 -4.09 -8.32
CA MET A 69 11.57 -4.26 -9.26
C MET A 69 10.84 -5.59 -9.05
N ALA A 70 11.56 -6.72 -8.96
CA ALA A 70 10.96 -8.02 -8.72
C ALA A 70 10.11 -8.06 -7.43
N GLN A 71 10.54 -7.35 -6.37
CA GLN A 71 9.76 -7.21 -5.14
C GLN A 71 8.44 -6.46 -5.36
N MET A 72 8.47 -5.34 -6.09
CA MET A 72 7.24 -4.60 -6.43
C MET A 72 6.28 -5.47 -7.25
N VAL A 73 6.79 -6.23 -8.22
CA VAL A 73 5.97 -7.18 -9.01
C VAL A 73 5.35 -8.25 -8.12
N ALA A 74 6.14 -8.88 -7.23
CA ALA A 74 5.63 -9.88 -6.31
C ALA A 74 4.51 -9.33 -5.41
N LYS A 75 4.68 -8.12 -4.85
CA LYS A 75 3.65 -7.45 -4.04
C LYS A 75 2.40 -7.09 -4.85
N ALA A 76 2.55 -6.73 -6.13
CA ALA A 76 1.42 -6.47 -7.01
C ALA A 76 0.64 -7.76 -7.33
N MET A 77 1.33 -8.89 -7.51
CA MET A 77 0.71 -10.20 -7.78
C MET A 77 -0.18 -10.72 -6.65
N THR A 78 0.05 -10.31 -5.40
CA THR A 78 -0.79 -10.73 -4.27
C THR A 78 -2.13 -10.00 -4.22
N LYS A 79 -2.43 -9.09 -5.16
CA LYS A 79 -3.69 -8.35 -5.20
C LYS A 79 -4.73 -9.08 -6.04
N SER A 80 -5.91 -9.26 -5.46
CA SER A 80 -7.01 -10.04 -6.05
C SER A 80 -7.91 -9.23 -6.99
N ASP A 81 -7.94 -7.90 -6.85
CA ASP A 81 -8.77 -6.96 -7.62
C ASP A 81 -7.95 -6.20 -8.69
N VAL A 82 -7.13 -6.94 -9.43
CA VAL A 82 -6.32 -6.39 -10.52
C VAL A 82 -7.10 -6.52 -11.81
N SER A 83 -7.22 -5.45 -12.60
CA SER A 83 -7.96 -5.51 -13.87
C SER A 83 -7.33 -6.56 -14.79
N ALA A 84 -8.12 -7.16 -15.68
CA ALA A 84 -7.60 -8.20 -16.59
C ALA A 84 -6.41 -7.72 -17.45
N ALA A 85 -6.38 -6.42 -17.78
CA ALA A 85 -5.27 -5.81 -18.53
C ALA A 85 -4.00 -5.70 -17.66
N ASP A 86 -4.14 -5.24 -16.42
CA ASP A 86 -3.03 -5.11 -15.47
C ASP A 86 -2.50 -6.49 -15.08
N LYS A 87 -3.38 -7.48 -14.94
CA LYS A 87 -3.01 -8.87 -14.68
C LYS A 87 -2.14 -9.44 -15.81
N ALA A 88 -2.49 -9.21 -17.07
CA ALA A 88 -1.69 -9.67 -18.20
C ALA A 88 -0.29 -9.02 -18.23
N MET A 89 -0.19 -7.74 -17.85
CA MET A 89 1.09 -7.06 -17.73
C MET A 89 1.93 -7.63 -16.58
N ILE A 90 1.30 -7.90 -15.43
CA ILE A 90 1.93 -8.53 -14.27
C ILE A 90 2.40 -9.95 -14.60
N ASP A 91 1.57 -10.76 -15.28
CA ASP A 91 1.93 -12.12 -15.69
C ASP A 91 3.15 -12.09 -16.62
N LYS A 92 3.19 -11.15 -17.57
CA LYS A 92 4.34 -10.95 -18.45
C LYS A 92 5.60 -10.53 -17.68
N LEU A 93 5.45 -9.60 -16.74
CA LEU A 93 6.57 -9.10 -15.94
C LEU A 93 7.09 -10.20 -15.01
N SER A 94 6.21 -10.99 -14.42
CA SER A 94 6.57 -12.16 -13.61
C SER A 94 7.38 -13.20 -14.39
N ALA A 95 7.06 -13.40 -15.68
CA ALA A 95 7.84 -14.30 -16.53
C ALA A 95 9.25 -13.75 -16.82
N GLU A 96 9.38 -12.44 -17.03
CA GLU A 96 10.66 -11.77 -17.30
C GLU A 96 11.61 -11.78 -16.07
N TYR A 97 11.05 -11.74 -14.86
CA TYR A 97 11.81 -11.73 -13.59
C TYR A 97 11.75 -13.06 -12.83
N ALA A 98 11.45 -14.17 -13.51
CA ALA A 98 11.23 -15.47 -12.87
C ALA A 98 12.44 -15.92 -12.01
N ASP A 99 13.66 -15.68 -12.47
CA ASP A 99 14.88 -16.05 -11.76
C ASP A 99 15.06 -15.22 -10.47
N GLU A 100 14.78 -13.92 -10.51
CA GLU A 100 14.85 -13.05 -9.34
C GLU A 100 13.74 -13.34 -8.34
N LEU A 101 12.52 -13.67 -8.81
CA LEU A 101 11.39 -14.07 -7.96
C LEU A 101 11.68 -15.40 -7.26
N ASN A 102 12.23 -16.38 -7.98
CA ASN A 102 12.70 -17.64 -7.41
C ASN A 102 13.81 -17.40 -6.38
N ASN A 103 14.79 -16.54 -6.69
CA ASN A 103 15.84 -16.18 -5.75
C ASN A 103 15.28 -15.45 -4.51
N LEU A 104 14.22 -14.66 -4.66
CA LEU A 104 13.52 -14.05 -3.52
C LEU A 104 12.94 -15.12 -2.58
N GLY A 105 12.24 -16.11 -3.13
CA GLY A 105 11.70 -17.25 -2.37
C GLY A 105 12.79 -18.12 -1.74
N VAL A 106 13.90 -18.34 -2.45
CA VAL A 106 15.07 -19.07 -1.93
C VAL A 106 15.75 -18.29 -0.80
N ARG A 107 15.87 -16.97 -0.91
CA ARG A 107 16.45 -16.13 0.15
C ARG A 107 15.62 -16.12 1.43
N VAL A 108 14.29 -16.05 1.34
CA VAL A 108 13.42 -16.15 2.52
C VAL A 108 13.55 -17.53 3.16
N THR A 109 13.53 -18.61 2.37
CA THR A 109 13.72 -19.98 2.88
C THR A 109 15.09 -20.19 3.55
N ASN A 110 16.15 -19.59 3.02
CA ASN A 110 17.50 -19.67 3.60
C ASN A 110 17.63 -18.84 4.88
N LEU A 111 16.97 -17.67 4.94
CA LEU A 111 16.90 -16.84 6.14
C LEU A 111 16.12 -17.55 7.25
N GLU A 112 14.97 -18.15 6.94
CA GLU A 112 14.17 -18.93 7.88
C GLU A 112 14.93 -20.16 8.39
N LYS A 113 15.60 -20.90 7.50
CA LYS A 113 16.47 -22.01 7.90
C LYS A 113 17.61 -21.56 8.82
N ASN A 114 18.25 -20.43 8.51
CA ASN A 114 19.32 -19.90 9.35
C ASN A 114 18.82 -19.40 10.69
N LEU A 115 17.63 -18.79 10.76
CA LEU A 115 17.00 -18.35 12.00
C LEU A 115 16.54 -19.54 12.87
N ILE A 116 16.01 -20.60 12.26
CA ILE A 116 15.64 -21.84 12.95
C ILE A 116 16.89 -22.55 13.49
N MET A 117 17.97 -22.62 12.70
CA MET A 117 19.25 -23.21 13.13
C MET A 117 19.91 -22.40 14.25
N LEU A 118 19.85 -21.06 14.19
CA LEU A 118 20.37 -20.20 15.25
C LEU A 118 19.61 -20.37 16.57
N ASN A 119 18.28 -20.50 16.50
CA ASN A 119 17.42 -20.71 17.67
C ASN A 119 17.41 -22.16 18.18
N SER A 120 17.98 -23.12 17.43
CA SER A 120 18.20 -24.49 17.90
C SER A 120 19.64 -24.75 18.38
N MET A 121 20.50 -23.74 18.35
CA MET A 121 21.90 -23.79 18.83
C MET A 121 22.08 -23.08 20.19
N VAL A 122 21.00 -22.60 20.80
CA VAL A 122 20.91 -22.09 22.18
C VAL A 122 19.98 -23.01 22.98
#